data_AF-A0A4R6BV64-F1
#
_entry.id   AF-A0A4R6BV64-F1
#
_cell.length_a   1.000
_cell.length_b   1.000
_cell.length_c   1.000
_cell.angle_alpha   90.00
_cell.angle_beta   90.00
_cell.angle_gamma   90.00
#
_symmetry.space_group_name_H-M   'P 1'
#
loop_
_entity.id
_entity.type
_entity.pdbx_description
1 polymer ?
#
loop_
_entity_poly.entity_id
_entity_poly.type
_entity_poly.pdbx_seq_one_letter_code
_entity_poly.pdbx_strand_id
1 'polypeptide(L)'
;MIICLIKVLIFYYTQWRIIMKKLLLMAVLLVTGGCSEERQSFNESPSVLFDTAHGETAGEADWVIDGAFSDFAAALKKSGYDLKQSKVDDRITYDSLKSYEMFVLAEPNIPLKESEQTALKQYAENGGSILFISDHYNADRNMNRFDASEVLNGYRRGAYGDPAKGMTDSERNSAMMADISSSDFLSDTFGVRFRYNAIDDVTMTTMKDAFNITKNVHKVTMHAGSTVAITNPAQAQGLVYLPELTNRDRWNHAVDQGVYNGGGEDEGPFIAISKAGKGKAAFIGDSSIIEDATPKYVREDNGREKTTYDGFKESDHEKLLMNLAKWLTTQEDYTTFEHNDNKKTPLLKMEEPAHSTEPKKEPWANPGAGYLWYDRNTFAEGSYGASQQERANSTSSNNIQILSPSVAAPKENIQIKVRTDKAVPTKIAIVMKNNQHVGLFNGRPPGESNAYTPKHYDQYYECYFNGRIAREAEGQLTIQVIQNNKITATKTLNLE
;
A
#
# COMPACT_ATOMS: atom_id res chain seq x y z
N MET A 1 -36.01 1.10 77.77
CA MET A 1 -35.56 -0.26 77.42
C MET A 1 -36.32 -0.86 76.24
N ILE A 2 -37.66 -0.87 76.26
CA ILE A 2 -38.52 -1.45 75.18
C ILE A 2 -38.31 -0.78 73.81
N ILE A 3 -38.16 0.54 73.75
CA ILE A 3 -37.94 1.29 72.50
C ILE A 3 -36.58 0.94 71.85
N CYS A 4 -35.58 0.60 72.65
CA CYS A 4 -34.25 0.24 72.15
C CYS A 4 -34.26 -1.16 71.54
N LEU A 5 -34.98 -2.11 72.15
CA LEU A 5 -35.19 -3.45 71.59
C LEU A 5 -35.96 -3.41 70.27
N ILE A 6 -36.98 -2.55 70.16
CA ILE A 6 -37.76 -2.42 68.92
C ILE A 6 -36.89 -1.88 67.77
N LYS A 7 -36.03 -0.90 68.01
CA LYS A 7 -35.11 -0.37 66.97
C LYS A 7 -34.09 -1.41 66.51
N VAL A 8 -33.57 -2.23 67.43
CA VAL A 8 -32.63 -3.31 67.12
C VAL A 8 -33.32 -4.40 66.29
N LEU A 9 -34.54 -4.80 66.67
CA LEU A 9 -35.34 -5.76 65.91
C LEU A 9 -35.71 -5.26 64.51
N ILE A 10 -36.07 -3.98 64.36
CA ILE A 10 -36.34 -3.39 63.04
C ILE A 10 -35.06 -3.37 62.19
N PHE A 11 -33.90 -3.01 62.77
CA PHE A 11 -32.64 -3.00 62.03
C PHE A 11 -32.26 -4.41 61.52
N TYR A 12 -32.34 -5.43 62.38
CA TYR A 12 -32.07 -6.82 61.98
C TYR A 12 -33.10 -7.35 60.98
N TYR A 13 -34.38 -7.00 61.12
CA TYR A 13 -35.42 -7.39 60.16
C TYR A 13 -35.22 -6.73 58.79
N THR A 14 -34.75 -5.49 58.76
CA THR A 14 -34.47 -4.75 57.51
C THR A 14 -33.24 -5.33 56.81
N GLN A 15 -32.18 -5.64 57.55
CA GLN A 15 -30.97 -6.31 57.02
C GLN A 15 -31.30 -7.73 56.53
N TRP A 16 -32.11 -8.48 57.26
CA TRP A 16 -32.55 -9.82 56.85
C TRP A 16 -33.42 -9.80 55.59
N ARG A 17 -34.31 -8.81 55.42
CA ARG A 17 -35.07 -8.61 54.16
C ARG A 17 -34.17 -8.28 52.97
N ILE A 18 -33.10 -7.52 53.17
CA ILE A 18 -32.14 -7.19 52.10
C ILE A 18 -31.33 -8.43 51.70
N ILE A 19 -30.88 -9.22 52.68
CA ILE A 19 -30.14 -10.47 52.46
C ILE A 19 -31.04 -11.52 51.79
N MET A 20 -32.29 -11.68 52.24
CA MET A 20 -33.28 -12.59 51.63
C MET A 20 -33.66 -12.16 50.21
N LYS A 21 -33.77 -10.84 49.91
CA LYS A 21 -33.98 -10.37 48.53
C LYS A 21 -32.79 -10.66 47.62
N LYS A 22 -31.55 -10.53 48.12
CA LYS A 22 -30.34 -10.88 47.35
C LYS A 22 -30.22 -12.39 47.11
N LEU A 23 -30.57 -13.20 48.10
CA LEU A 23 -30.62 -14.67 47.98
C LEU A 23 -31.74 -15.15 47.05
N LEU A 24 -32.91 -14.50 47.07
CA LEU A 24 -34.01 -14.80 46.14
C LEU A 24 -33.66 -14.37 44.70
N LEU A 25 -32.94 -13.25 44.53
CA LEU A 25 -32.46 -12.82 43.21
C LEU A 25 -31.37 -13.76 42.66
N MET A 26 -30.45 -14.25 43.51
CA MET A 26 -29.47 -15.27 43.14
C MET A 26 -30.11 -16.63 42.85
N ALA A 27 -31.15 -17.03 43.59
CA ALA A 27 -31.86 -18.29 43.35
C ALA A 27 -32.72 -18.25 42.07
N VAL A 28 -33.28 -17.09 41.71
CA VAL A 28 -33.95 -16.91 40.40
C VAL A 28 -32.94 -16.98 39.25
N LEU A 29 -31.73 -16.42 39.42
CA LEU A 29 -30.62 -16.59 38.45
C LEU A 29 -30.11 -18.03 38.33
N LEU A 30 -30.20 -18.85 39.38
CA LEU A 30 -29.75 -20.25 39.38
C LEU A 30 -30.81 -21.26 38.88
N VAL A 31 -32.09 -20.86 38.79
CA VAL A 31 -33.18 -21.75 38.31
C VAL A 31 -33.62 -21.41 36.88
N THR A 32 -33.25 -20.25 36.34
CA THR A 32 -33.32 -19.96 34.89
C THR A 32 -31.97 -20.00 34.19
N GLY A 33 -30.89 -20.29 34.94
CA GLY A 33 -29.52 -20.46 34.45
C GLY A 33 -29.30 -21.81 33.74
N GLY A 34 -30.17 -22.16 32.80
CA GLY A 34 -29.73 -22.97 31.68
C GLY A 34 -28.68 -22.16 30.94
N CYS A 35 -27.46 -22.68 30.87
CA CYS A 35 -26.35 -22.08 30.16
C CYS A 35 -26.69 -21.96 28.67
N SER A 36 -27.37 -20.90 28.29
CA SER A 36 -27.36 -20.37 26.93
C SER A 36 -26.56 -19.09 27.01
N GLU A 37 -25.27 -19.17 26.66
CA GLU A 37 -24.63 -18.04 26.01
C GLU A 37 -25.61 -17.58 24.92
N GLU A 38 -26.17 -16.38 25.06
CA GLU A 38 -26.70 -15.67 23.91
C GLU A 38 -25.50 -15.40 22.99
N ARG A 39 -25.14 -16.40 22.19
CA ARG A 39 -24.55 -16.15 20.89
C ARG A 39 -25.58 -15.30 20.18
N GLN A 40 -25.35 -14.00 20.11
CA GLN A 40 -25.75 -13.28 18.91
C GLN A 40 -25.04 -13.96 17.76
N SER A 41 -25.70 -14.95 17.14
CA SER A 41 -25.30 -15.43 15.83
C SER A 41 -25.64 -14.30 14.88
N PHE A 42 -24.67 -13.45 14.58
CA PHE A 42 -24.64 -12.84 13.27
C PHE A 42 -24.42 -14.00 12.30
N ASN A 43 -25.51 -14.43 11.69
CA ASN A 43 -25.55 -15.53 10.73
C ASN A 43 -25.12 -15.02 9.34
N GLU A 44 -24.11 -14.14 9.32
CA GLU A 44 -23.50 -13.61 8.11
C GLU A 44 -22.00 -13.95 8.18
N SER A 45 -21.52 -14.58 7.12
CA SER A 45 -20.10 -14.82 6.87
C SER A 45 -19.34 -13.50 6.97
N PRO A 46 -18.31 -13.35 7.84
CA PRO A 46 -17.55 -12.11 7.90
C PRO A 46 -16.98 -11.79 6.53
N SER A 47 -17.24 -10.58 6.07
CA SER A 47 -16.85 -10.09 4.76
C SER A 47 -15.53 -9.32 4.84
N VAL A 48 -14.63 -9.64 3.91
CA VAL A 48 -13.28 -9.09 3.87
C VAL A 48 -13.03 -8.51 2.49
N LEU A 49 -12.60 -7.24 2.44
CA LEU A 49 -12.16 -6.58 1.23
C LEU A 49 -10.63 -6.54 1.20
N PHE A 50 -10.04 -7.07 0.14
CA PHE A 50 -8.61 -6.97 -0.15
C PHE A 50 -8.40 -5.87 -1.19
N ASP A 51 -7.47 -4.96 -0.92
CA ASP A 51 -7.11 -3.96 -1.90
C ASP A 51 -6.25 -4.53 -3.03
N THR A 52 -6.49 -4.04 -4.24
CA THR A 52 -5.63 -4.25 -5.40
C THR A 52 -5.40 -2.97 -6.21
N ALA A 53 -5.92 -1.84 -5.73
CA ALA A 53 -5.96 -0.59 -6.47
C ALA A 53 -4.67 0.23 -6.29
N HIS A 54 -3.93 0.00 -5.20
CA HIS A 54 -2.78 0.80 -4.78
C HIS A 54 -1.44 0.11 -5.02
N GLY A 55 -1.35 -0.79 -5.99
CA GLY A 55 -0.07 -1.36 -6.42
C GLY A 55 0.33 -2.65 -5.69
N GLU A 56 -0.63 -3.37 -5.13
CA GLU A 56 -0.47 -4.70 -4.52
C GLU A 56 -0.03 -5.79 -5.52
N THR A 57 0.11 -5.41 -6.80
CA THR A 57 0.55 -6.26 -7.91
C THR A 57 1.80 -5.70 -8.61
N ALA A 58 2.42 -4.66 -8.06
CA ALA A 58 3.59 -3.99 -8.62
C ALA A 58 4.85 -4.88 -8.50
N GLY A 59 5.72 -4.84 -9.52
CA GLY A 59 6.97 -5.60 -9.51
C GLY A 59 6.75 -7.08 -9.19
N GLU A 60 7.43 -7.59 -8.14
CA GLU A 60 7.29 -8.98 -7.69
C GLU A 60 6.03 -9.23 -6.83
N ALA A 61 5.37 -8.18 -6.31
CA ALA A 61 4.19 -8.34 -5.49
C ALA A 61 3.00 -8.88 -6.29
N ASP A 62 2.17 -9.74 -5.69
CA ASP A 62 0.93 -10.21 -6.30
C ASP A 62 -0.12 -10.60 -5.25
N TRP A 63 -0.43 -9.66 -4.35
CA TRP A 63 -1.19 -9.88 -3.11
C TRP A 63 -2.70 -9.98 -3.34
N VAL A 64 -3.10 -10.73 -4.35
CA VAL A 64 -4.49 -10.95 -4.76
C VAL A 64 -5.01 -12.29 -4.26
N ILE A 65 -6.30 -12.36 -3.90
CA ILE A 65 -6.91 -13.55 -3.24
C ILE A 65 -6.97 -14.81 -4.13
N ASP A 66 -6.63 -14.66 -5.41
CA ASP A 66 -6.52 -15.73 -6.41
C ASP A 66 -5.15 -15.74 -7.11
N GLY A 67 -4.15 -15.13 -6.47
CA GLY A 67 -2.74 -15.12 -6.82
C GLY A 67 -1.91 -15.39 -5.57
N ALA A 68 -0.83 -14.65 -5.32
CA ALA A 68 0.10 -14.99 -4.25
C ALA A 68 -0.46 -14.91 -2.82
N PHE A 69 -1.73 -14.53 -2.61
CA PHE A 69 -2.44 -14.66 -1.33
C PHE A 69 -3.52 -15.79 -1.35
N SER A 70 -3.46 -16.72 -2.30
CA SER A 70 -4.50 -17.72 -2.53
C SER A 70 -4.68 -18.71 -1.39
N ASP A 71 -3.61 -19.11 -0.70
CA ASP A 71 -3.65 -20.03 0.43
C ASP A 71 -4.27 -19.36 1.66
N PHE A 72 -3.91 -18.11 1.95
CA PHE A 72 -4.56 -17.32 2.99
C PHE A 72 -6.06 -17.13 2.68
N ALA A 73 -6.38 -16.78 1.42
CA ALA A 73 -7.75 -16.66 0.97
C ALA A 73 -8.53 -17.99 1.07
N ALA A 74 -7.90 -19.12 0.76
CA ALA A 74 -8.49 -20.45 0.89
C ALA A 74 -8.77 -20.80 2.35
N ALA A 75 -7.85 -20.48 3.27
CA ALA A 75 -8.02 -20.69 4.70
C ALA A 75 -9.17 -19.84 5.29
N LEU A 76 -9.29 -18.58 4.87
CA LEU A 76 -10.41 -17.70 5.21
C LEU A 76 -11.74 -18.23 4.67
N LYS A 77 -11.82 -18.58 3.38
CA LYS A 77 -13.03 -19.15 2.76
C LYS A 77 -13.45 -20.45 3.45
N LYS A 78 -12.50 -21.34 3.76
CA LYS A 78 -12.74 -22.58 4.51
C LYS A 78 -13.28 -22.30 5.92
N SER A 79 -12.92 -21.16 6.50
CA SER A 79 -13.41 -20.68 7.80
C SER A 79 -14.71 -19.88 7.71
N GLY A 80 -15.33 -19.80 6.53
CA GLY A 80 -16.64 -19.21 6.31
C GLY A 80 -16.66 -17.71 6.02
N TYR A 81 -15.54 -17.11 5.63
CA TYR A 81 -15.46 -15.69 5.26
C TYR A 81 -15.88 -15.48 3.79
N ASP A 82 -16.56 -14.37 3.51
CA ASP A 82 -16.78 -13.89 2.14
C ASP A 82 -15.66 -12.92 1.75
N LEU A 83 -14.96 -13.18 0.65
CA LEU A 83 -13.81 -12.38 0.24
C LEU A 83 -14.13 -11.59 -1.03
N LYS A 84 -13.71 -10.33 -1.07
CA LYS A 84 -13.84 -9.43 -2.22
C LYS A 84 -12.51 -8.75 -2.58
N GLN A 85 -12.36 -8.59 -3.89
CA GLN A 85 -11.49 -7.67 -4.65
C GLN A 85 -11.93 -6.21 -4.69
N SER A 86 -11.11 -5.22 -4.31
CA SER A 86 -11.22 -3.94 -5.04
C SER A 86 -10.75 -4.12 -6.49
N LYS A 87 -11.09 -3.20 -7.38
CA LYS A 87 -10.66 -3.21 -8.77
C LYS A 87 -9.56 -2.19 -9.00
N VAL A 88 -8.88 -2.35 -10.13
CA VAL A 88 -8.02 -1.32 -10.73
C VAL A 88 -8.67 0.07 -10.61
N ASP A 89 -7.89 1.01 -10.03
CA ASP A 89 -8.24 2.43 -9.86
C ASP A 89 -9.44 2.73 -8.93
N ASP A 90 -9.96 1.73 -8.21
CA ASP A 90 -10.94 1.97 -7.15
C ASP A 90 -10.33 2.87 -6.06
N ARG A 91 -11.11 3.83 -5.57
CA ARG A 91 -10.70 4.72 -4.47
C ARG A 91 -11.12 4.14 -3.14
N ILE A 92 -10.28 4.29 -2.12
CA ILE A 92 -10.67 3.97 -0.74
C ILE A 92 -11.56 5.08 -0.21
N THR A 93 -12.84 4.74 0.06
CA THR A 93 -13.82 5.65 0.65
C THR A 93 -14.48 4.99 1.85
N TYR A 94 -15.02 5.77 2.78
CA TYR A 94 -15.76 5.19 3.89
C TYR A 94 -16.94 4.32 3.41
N ASP A 95 -17.64 4.77 2.36
CA ASP A 95 -18.79 4.04 1.80
C ASP A 95 -18.41 2.72 1.14
N SER A 96 -17.20 2.63 0.55
CA SER A 96 -16.70 1.37 -0.01
C SER A 96 -16.21 0.40 1.07
N LEU A 97 -15.86 0.89 2.27
CA LEU A 97 -15.35 0.05 3.36
C LEU A 97 -16.43 -0.38 4.37
N LYS A 98 -17.41 0.48 4.67
CA LYS A 98 -18.33 0.31 5.82
C LYS A 98 -19.19 -0.96 5.81
N SER A 99 -19.31 -1.63 4.66
CA SER A 99 -20.02 -2.92 4.53
C SER A 99 -19.16 -4.13 4.83
N TYR A 100 -17.86 -3.95 5.05
CA TYR A 100 -16.90 -5.02 5.32
C TYR A 100 -16.48 -5.02 6.78
N GLU A 101 -16.40 -6.20 7.40
CA GLU A 101 -15.87 -6.38 8.75
C GLU A 101 -14.36 -6.14 8.80
N MET A 102 -13.66 -6.43 7.71
CA MET A 102 -12.22 -6.26 7.61
C MET A 102 -11.77 -5.76 6.23
N PHE A 103 -10.84 -4.81 6.22
CA PHE A 103 -10.11 -4.37 5.03
C PHE A 103 -8.65 -4.81 5.12
N VAL A 104 -8.08 -5.32 4.02
CA VAL A 104 -6.67 -5.71 3.91
C VAL A 104 -5.99 -4.76 2.94
N LEU A 105 -4.97 -4.05 3.43
CA LEU A 105 -4.11 -3.19 2.63
C LEU A 105 -2.67 -3.71 2.75
N ALA A 106 -2.22 -4.41 1.71
CA ALA A 106 -1.00 -5.19 1.75
C ALA A 106 0.05 -4.64 0.78
N GLU A 107 1.15 -4.11 1.31
CA GLU A 107 2.21 -3.48 0.52
C GLU A 107 1.73 -2.58 -0.64
N PRO A 108 0.92 -1.54 -0.36
CA PRO A 108 0.57 -0.60 -1.40
C PRO A 108 1.84 0.11 -1.90
N ASN A 109 1.99 0.18 -3.21
CA ASN A 109 3.08 0.86 -3.92
C ASN A 109 2.62 2.16 -4.60
N ILE A 110 1.38 2.60 -4.39
CA ILE A 110 0.84 3.89 -4.86
C ILE A 110 0.47 4.71 -3.62
N PRO A 111 0.92 5.97 -3.51
CA PRO A 111 0.65 6.77 -2.32
C PRO A 111 -0.85 7.00 -2.09
N LEU A 112 -1.26 6.87 -0.83
CA LEU A 112 -2.63 7.16 -0.40
C LEU A 112 -2.90 8.66 -0.43
N LYS A 113 -4.03 9.04 -1.01
CA LYS A 113 -4.53 10.42 -0.98
C LYS A 113 -4.96 10.82 0.42
N GLU A 114 -4.97 12.12 0.69
CA GLU A 114 -5.48 12.67 1.97
C GLU A 114 -6.91 12.16 2.27
N SER A 115 -7.75 12.06 1.24
CA SER A 115 -9.12 11.55 1.36
C SER A 115 -9.17 10.07 1.72
N GLU A 116 -8.20 9.27 1.28
CA GLU A 116 -8.14 7.82 1.52
C GLU A 116 -7.63 7.54 2.94
N GLN A 117 -6.62 8.28 3.40
CA GLN A 117 -6.19 8.26 4.80
C GLN A 117 -7.34 8.66 5.73
N THR A 118 -8.10 9.70 5.37
CA THR A 118 -9.31 10.12 6.12
C THR A 118 -10.37 9.02 6.14
N ALA A 119 -10.61 8.35 5.01
CA ALA A 119 -11.57 7.25 4.91
C ALA A 119 -11.17 6.04 5.76
N LEU A 120 -9.89 5.65 5.76
CA LEU A 120 -9.36 4.55 6.57
C LEU A 120 -9.50 4.86 8.07
N LYS A 121 -9.14 6.08 8.48
CA LYS A 121 -9.36 6.55 9.85
C LYS A 121 -10.84 6.49 10.24
N GLN A 122 -11.71 7.07 9.41
CA GLN A 122 -13.15 7.08 9.67
C GLN A 122 -13.72 5.65 9.75
N TYR A 123 -13.30 4.75 8.86
CA TYR A 123 -13.72 3.35 8.87
C TYR A 123 -13.34 2.67 10.18
N ALA A 124 -12.08 2.79 10.61
CA ALA A 124 -11.61 2.23 11.87
C ALA A 124 -12.33 2.85 13.07
N GLU A 125 -12.42 4.18 13.17
CA GLU A 125 -13.09 4.87 14.29
C GLU A 125 -14.55 4.42 14.47
N ASN A 126 -15.23 4.03 13.37
CA ASN A 126 -16.62 3.59 13.36
C ASN A 126 -16.81 2.07 13.53
N GLY A 127 -15.77 1.30 13.88
CA GLY A 127 -15.89 -0.14 14.18
C GLY A 127 -15.33 -1.07 13.11
N GLY A 128 -14.80 -0.52 12.02
CA GLY A 128 -14.11 -1.29 10.98
C GLY A 128 -12.76 -1.83 11.47
N SER A 129 -12.31 -2.93 10.86
CA SER A 129 -11.01 -3.52 11.17
C SER A 129 -10.08 -3.48 9.96
N ILE A 130 -8.81 -3.16 10.17
CA ILE A 130 -7.84 -3.09 9.07
C ILE A 130 -6.64 -4.00 9.35
N LEU A 131 -6.26 -4.81 8.38
CA LEU A 131 -4.97 -5.50 8.37
C LEU A 131 -4.04 -4.75 7.42
N PHE A 132 -3.02 -4.12 8.01
CA PHE A 132 -1.93 -3.50 7.28
C PHE A 132 -0.76 -4.48 7.20
N ILE A 133 -0.30 -4.76 5.98
CA ILE A 133 0.89 -5.56 5.72
C ILE A 133 1.88 -4.64 5.01
N SER A 134 3.08 -4.55 5.53
CA SER A 134 4.17 -3.77 4.94
C SER A 134 5.32 -4.70 4.56
N ASP A 135 6.44 -4.09 4.24
CA ASP A 135 7.69 -4.76 3.94
C ASP A 135 8.85 -3.80 4.33
N HIS A 136 10.07 -4.29 4.23
CA HIS A 136 11.28 -3.54 4.45
C HIS A 136 11.38 -2.28 3.60
N TYR A 137 12.20 -1.33 4.05
CA TYR A 137 12.58 -0.21 3.21
C TYR A 137 13.51 -0.71 2.08
N ASN A 138 13.40 -0.14 0.87
CA ASN A 138 13.93 -0.69 -0.40
C ASN A 138 13.08 -1.86 -0.98
N ALA A 139 11.78 -1.84 -0.73
CA ALA A 139 10.73 -2.65 -1.35
C ALA A 139 9.84 -1.86 -2.34
N ASP A 140 10.25 -0.68 -2.83
CA ASP A 140 9.59 0.03 -3.95
C ASP A 140 9.53 -0.88 -5.20
N ARG A 141 8.35 -1.45 -5.47
CA ARG A 141 8.13 -2.47 -6.50
C ARG A 141 7.82 -1.88 -7.88
N ASN A 142 7.39 -0.62 -7.97
CA ASN A 142 7.05 0.07 -9.23
C ASN A 142 8.02 1.21 -9.58
N MET A 143 9.09 1.38 -8.81
CA MET A 143 10.16 2.35 -9.05
C MET A 143 9.65 3.81 -8.99
N ASN A 144 8.64 4.07 -8.16
CA ASN A 144 8.03 5.40 -8.00
C ASN A 144 8.61 6.20 -6.82
N ARG A 145 9.51 5.60 -6.04
CA ARG A 145 10.14 6.12 -4.81
C ARG A 145 9.27 6.08 -3.55
N PHE A 146 8.15 5.37 -3.57
CA PHE A 146 7.35 5.08 -2.40
C PHE A 146 7.51 3.60 -2.05
N ASP A 147 8.12 3.33 -0.90
CA ASP A 147 8.08 2.03 -0.28
C ASP A 147 6.73 1.81 0.44
N ALA A 148 6.30 0.56 0.59
CA ALA A 148 5.03 0.23 1.25
C ALA A 148 4.91 0.86 2.66
N SER A 149 6.00 0.82 3.43
CA SER A 149 6.06 1.44 4.76
C SER A 149 5.80 2.95 4.71
N GLU A 150 6.26 3.65 3.66
CA GLU A 150 6.03 5.08 3.45
C GLU A 150 4.59 5.39 3.06
N VAL A 151 4.02 4.61 2.13
CA VAL A 151 2.62 4.73 1.73
C VAL A 151 1.72 4.56 2.95
N LEU A 152 1.96 3.50 3.72
CA LEU A 152 1.17 3.18 4.90
C LEU A 152 1.35 4.23 6.00
N ASN A 153 2.58 4.67 6.29
CA ASN A 153 2.83 5.72 7.28
C ASN A 153 2.25 7.09 6.90
N GLY A 154 1.99 7.32 5.61
CA GLY A 154 1.43 8.58 5.08
C GLY A 154 2.49 9.60 4.66
N TYR A 155 3.77 9.21 4.57
CA TYR A 155 4.85 10.11 4.16
C TYR A 155 6.08 9.38 3.63
N ARG A 156 6.83 10.06 2.76
CA ARG A 156 8.14 9.62 2.27
C ARG A 156 9.28 10.05 3.18
N ARG A 157 10.12 9.10 3.54
CA ARG A 157 11.38 9.29 4.27
C ARG A 157 12.27 10.25 3.48
N GLY A 158 12.77 11.30 4.12
CA GLY A 158 13.62 12.28 3.46
C GLY A 158 12.92 13.22 2.46
N ALA A 159 11.59 13.15 2.37
CA ALA A 159 10.77 13.95 1.48
C ALA A 159 9.47 14.45 2.14
N TYR A 160 9.42 14.51 3.49
CA TYR A 160 8.23 14.95 4.24
C TYR A 160 7.69 16.33 3.83
N GLY A 161 8.56 17.27 3.44
CA GLY A 161 8.15 18.61 2.99
C GLY A 161 7.67 18.70 1.54
N ASP A 162 7.99 17.70 0.70
CA ASP A 162 7.58 17.62 -0.70
C ASP A 162 7.56 16.14 -1.12
N PRO A 163 6.40 15.45 -1.04
CA PRO A 163 6.27 14.04 -1.43
C PRO A 163 6.71 13.74 -2.88
N ALA A 164 6.75 14.76 -3.74
CA ALA A 164 7.19 14.64 -5.13
C ALA A 164 8.67 15.02 -5.33
N LYS A 165 9.44 15.17 -4.25
CA LYS A 165 10.89 15.39 -4.32
C LYS A 165 11.55 14.29 -5.16
N GLY A 166 12.37 14.71 -6.12
CA GLY A 166 13.10 13.82 -7.02
C GLY A 166 12.28 13.27 -8.21
N MET A 167 10.98 13.58 -8.30
CA MET A 167 10.13 13.21 -9.43
C MET A 167 10.31 14.13 -10.63
N THR A 168 10.06 13.60 -11.83
CA THR A 168 9.89 14.37 -13.06
C THR A 168 8.58 15.18 -13.03
N ASP A 169 8.46 16.17 -13.93
CA ASP A 169 7.23 16.95 -14.05
C ASP A 169 6.02 16.06 -14.40
N SER A 170 6.21 15.02 -15.21
CA SER A 170 5.12 14.11 -15.59
C SER A 170 4.65 13.25 -14.42
N GLU A 171 5.57 12.72 -13.61
CA GLU A 171 5.24 11.98 -12.38
C GLU A 171 4.50 12.88 -11.38
N ARG A 172 5.06 14.07 -11.11
CA ARG A 172 4.50 15.04 -10.14
C ARG A 172 3.07 15.47 -10.50
N ASN A 173 2.77 15.64 -11.78
CA ASN A 173 1.46 16.10 -12.25
C ASN A 173 0.54 14.94 -12.66
N SER A 174 0.90 13.68 -12.38
CA SER A 174 0.07 12.52 -12.66
C SER A 174 -1.16 12.46 -11.73
N ALA A 175 -2.20 11.75 -12.16
CA ALA A 175 -3.40 11.52 -11.33
C ALA A 175 -3.11 10.70 -10.06
N MET A 176 -2.02 9.92 -10.07
CA MET A 176 -1.53 9.15 -8.93
C MET A 176 -0.87 10.05 -7.86
N MET A 177 -0.29 11.17 -8.26
CA MET A 177 0.31 12.17 -7.34
C MET A 177 -0.64 13.33 -7.00
N ALA A 178 -1.85 13.34 -7.53
CA ALA A 178 -2.87 14.33 -7.19
C ALA A 178 -3.37 14.11 -5.75
N ASP A 179 -3.49 15.21 -5.00
CA ASP A 179 -3.99 15.23 -3.62
C ASP A 179 -3.17 14.39 -2.62
N ILE A 180 -1.86 14.27 -2.88
CA ILE A 180 -0.90 13.66 -1.98
C ILE A 180 -0.23 14.74 -1.11
N SER A 181 -0.30 14.56 0.20
CA SER A 181 0.51 15.30 1.17
C SER A 181 1.08 14.36 2.23
N SER A 182 2.14 14.82 2.90
CA SER A 182 2.71 14.07 4.02
C SER A 182 1.92 14.28 5.29
N SER A 183 1.65 13.18 6.00
CA SER A 183 1.07 13.13 7.33
C SER A 183 1.86 12.10 8.17
N ASP A 184 1.59 11.98 9.46
CA ASP A 184 2.09 10.86 10.28
C ASP A 184 0.93 9.88 10.57
N PHE A 185 0.21 9.51 9.50
CA PHE A 185 -1.13 8.90 9.53
C PHE A 185 -1.28 7.73 10.50
N LEU A 186 -0.39 6.72 10.43
CA LEU A 186 -0.49 5.56 11.31
C LEU A 186 -0.20 5.91 12.77
N SER A 187 0.74 6.82 13.02
CA SER A 187 1.08 7.22 14.38
C SER A 187 -0.07 8.02 14.99
N ASP A 188 -0.65 8.94 14.22
CA ASP A 188 -1.76 9.79 14.66
C ASP A 188 -3.08 9.01 14.84
N THR A 189 -3.31 7.98 14.02
CA THR A 189 -4.58 7.23 14.01
C THR A 189 -4.52 5.99 14.88
N PHE A 190 -3.41 5.26 14.82
CA PHE A 190 -3.27 3.92 15.41
C PHE A 190 -2.13 3.84 16.43
N GLY A 191 -1.37 4.90 16.68
CA GLY A 191 -0.30 4.85 17.68
C GLY A 191 0.85 3.92 17.29
N VAL A 192 1.04 3.67 16.00
CA VAL A 192 2.14 2.84 15.47
C VAL A 192 2.78 3.47 14.24
N ARG A 193 3.97 2.98 13.87
CA ARG A 193 4.60 3.31 12.59
C ARG A 193 5.35 2.09 12.05
N PHE A 194 5.26 1.80 10.75
CA PHE A 194 6.21 0.87 10.14
C PHE A 194 7.60 1.50 10.13
N ARG A 195 8.60 0.80 10.65
CA ARG A 195 9.98 1.27 10.65
C ARG A 195 10.61 1.02 9.28
N TYR A 196 11.71 1.70 9.01
CA TYR A 196 12.47 1.56 7.77
C TYR A 196 13.67 0.61 7.91
N ASN A 197 13.72 -0.14 9.01
CA ASN A 197 14.71 -1.19 9.20
C ASN A 197 14.46 -2.31 8.20
N ALA A 198 15.51 -3.07 7.91
CA ALA A 198 15.50 -4.13 6.93
C ALA A 198 16.39 -5.25 7.47
N ILE A 199 15.71 -6.26 7.97
CA ILE A 199 16.28 -7.34 8.76
C ILE A 199 16.17 -8.60 7.93
N ASP A 200 17.24 -9.39 7.89
CA ASP A 200 17.33 -10.59 7.05
C ASP A 200 16.44 -11.72 7.59
N ASP A 201 16.71 -12.96 7.19
CA ASP A 201 16.04 -14.14 7.71
C ASP A 201 16.11 -14.24 9.25
N VAL A 202 14.95 -14.15 9.92
CA VAL A 202 14.84 -14.22 11.38
C VAL A 202 13.75 -15.20 11.80
N THR A 203 14.03 -15.98 12.85
CA THR A 203 13.04 -16.80 13.55
C THR A 203 12.65 -16.17 14.88
N MET A 204 11.35 -15.97 15.09
CA MET A 204 10.74 -15.40 16.28
C MET A 204 10.02 -16.48 17.08
N THR A 205 10.36 -16.56 18.36
CA THR A 205 9.73 -17.45 19.36
C THR A 205 9.23 -16.69 20.59
N THR A 206 9.46 -15.38 20.64
CA THR A 206 9.03 -14.50 21.72
C THR A 206 7.73 -13.80 21.34
N MET A 207 6.66 -14.11 22.06
CA MET A 207 5.32 -13.61 21.76
C MET A 207 4.59 -13.22 23.04
N LYS A 208 3.78 -12.17 22.97
CA LYS A 208 2.84 -11.78 24.02
C LYS A 208 1.46 -12.32 23.65
N ASP A 209 0.89 -13.17 24.52
CA ASP A 209 -0.48 -13.62 24.33
C ASP A 209 -1.44 -12.48 24.67
N ALA A 210 -2.13 -12.00 23.64
CA ALA A 210 -3.21 -11.04 23.74
C ALA A 210 -4.36 -11.53 22.86
N PHE A 211 -5.58 -11.53 23.42
CA PHE A 211 -6.81 -11.83 22.70
C PHE A 211 -6.82 -13.19 21.98
N ASN A 212 -6.01 -14.16 22.44
CA ASN A 212 -5.76 -15.46 21.81
C ASN A 212 -5.12 -15.38 20.41
N ILE A 213 -4.53 -14.24 20.01
CA ILE A 213 -3.93 -14.07 18.68
C ILE A 213 -2.73 -15.01 18.52
N THR A 214 -1.84 -15.07 19.51
CA THR A 214 -0.64 -15.92 19.49
C THR A 214 -0.87 -17.29 20.15
N LYS A 215 -2.13 -17.65 20.41
CA LYS A 215 -2.45 -18.92 21.07
C LYS A 215 -2.06 -20.10 20.20
N ASN A 216 -1.23 -20.99 20.76
CA ASN A 216 -0.63 -22.14 20.08
C ASN A 216 0.21 -21.76 18.86
N VAL A 217 0.77 -20.56 18.85
CA VAL A 217 1.79 -20.12 17.90
C VAL A 217 3.11 -20.19 18.66
N HIS A 218 4.04 -20.99 18.16
CA HIS A 218 5.34 -21.23 18.80
C HIS A 218 6.49 -20.62 17.99
N LYS A 219 6.32 -20.50 16.68
CA LYS A 219 7.36 -20.04 15.77
C LYS A 219 6.79 -19.25 14.61
N VAL A 220 7.39 -18.11 14.33
CA VAL A 220 7.16 -17.28 13.14
C VAL A 220 8.52 -17.00 12.50
N THR A 221 8.60 -17.03 11.19
CA THR A 221 9.78 -16.65 10.39
C THR A 221 9.48 -15.39 9.61
N MET A 222 10.53 -14.64 9.26
CA MET A 222 10.49 -13.42 8.47
C MET A 222 11.63 -13.48 7.47
N HIS A 223 11.41 -12.99 6.24
CA HIS A 223 12.35 -13.09 5.13
C HIS A 223 12.55 -11.72 4.51
N ALA A 224 13.53 -10.98 5.05
CA ALA A 224 13.89 -9.62 4.67
C ALA A 224 13.01 -8.48 5.23
N GLY A 225 12.08 -8.69 6.16
CA GLY A 225 11.12 -7.68 6.62
C GLY A 225 11.58 -6.49 7.48
N SER A 226 10.57 -5.74 7.97
CA SER A 226 10.68 -4.61 8.89
C SER A 226 9.99 -4.88 10.23
N THR A 227 10.14 -3.96 11.19
CA THR A 227 9.37 -3.95 12.44
C THR A 227 8.41 -2.77 12.51
N VAL A 228 7.52 -2.82 13.51
CA VAL A 228 6.54 -1.79 13.82
C VAL A 228 6.97 -1.08 15.10
N ALA A 229 7.08 0.24 15.07
CA ALA A 229 7.27 1.04 16.26
C ALA A 229 5.92 1.31 16.95
N ILE A 230 5.85 1.08 18.26
CA ILE A 230 4.73 1.56 19.09
C ILE A 230 5.01 3.02 19.43
N THR A 231 4.23 3.96 18.88
CA THR A 231 4.36 5.40 19.14
C THR A 231 3.45 5.87 20.27
N ASN A 232 2.30 5.21 20.47
CA ASN A 232 1.36 5.44 21.57
C ASN A 232 0.95 4.11 22.25
N PRO A 233 1.57 3.73 23.38
CA PRO A 233 1.30 2.46 24.06
C PRO A 233 -0.09 2.36 24.70
N ALA A 234 -0.84 3.47 24.82
CA ALA A 234 -2.23 3.43 25.27
C ALA A 234 -3.21 2.94 24.18
N GLN A 235 -2.81 3.05 22.91
CA GLN A 235 -3.61 2.65 21.75
C GLN A 235 -3.11 1.36 21.11
N ALA A 236 -1.81 1.07 21.20
CA ALA A 236 -1.17 -0.01 20.48
C ALA A 236 -0.33 -0.95 21.36
N GLN A 237 -0.19 -2.18 20.88
CA GLN A 237 0.52 -3.27 21.55
C GLN A 237 1.28 -4.12 20.53
N GLY A 238 2.53 -4.45 20.83
CA GLY A 238 3.31 -5.45 20.09
C GLY A 238 3.01 -6.87 20.56
N LEU A 239 2.96 -7.82 19.62
CA LEU A 239 2.62 -9.23 19.84
C LEU A 239 3.78 -10.18 19.58
N VAL A 240 4.45 -10.05 18.43
CA VAL A 240 5.56 -10.93 18.02
C VAL A 240 6.83 -10.10 17.98
N TYR A 241 7.89 -10.53 18.65
CA TYR A 241 9.13 -9.78 18.77
C TYR A 241 10.32 -10.57 18.24
N LEU A 242 11.27 -9.84 17.67
CA LEU A 242 12.52 -10.38 17.16
C LEU A 242 13.39 -10.88 18.32
N PRO A 243 14.27 -11.87 18.09
CA PRO A 243 15.33 -12.18 19.05
C PRO A 243 16.29 -10.98 19.18
N GLU A 244 17.27 -11.10 20.06
CA GLU A 244 18.42 -10.19 20.04
C GLU A 244 19.13 -10.31 18.67
N LEU A 245 19.48 -9.17 18.09
CA LEU A 245 20.08 -9.04 16.77
C LEU A 245 21.42 -8.33 16.84
N THR A 246 22.23 -8.57 15.82
CA THR A 246 23.49 -7.90 15.56
C THR A 246 23.48 -7.33 14.14
N ASN A 247 24.51 -6.56 13.79
CA ASN A 247 24.67 -6.06 12.41
C ASN A 247 24.82 -7.18 11.35
N ARG A 248 24.99 -8.45 11.75
CA ARG A 248 25.01 -9.58 10.80
C ARG A 248 23.62 -9.99 10.33
N ASP A 249 22.60 -9.62 11.11
CA ASP A 249 21.20 -9.97 10.86
C ASP A 249 20.50 -8.88 10.02
N ARG A 250 21.25 -7.86 9.55
CA ARG A 250 20.73 -6.90 8.59
C ARG A 250 20.56 -7.56 7.23
N TRP A 251 19.49 -7.23 6.52
CA TRP A 251 19.35 -7.63 5.13
C TRP A 251 20.47 -7.02 4.30
N ASN A 252 21.06 -7.80 3.38
CA ASN A 252 22.23 -7.36 2.61
C ASN A 252 21.97 -6.10 1.77
N HIS A 253 20.72 -5.91 1.34
CA HIS A 253 20.31 -4.75 0.54
C HIS A 253 19.72 -3.61 1.36
N ALA A 254 19.74 -3.70 2.71
CA ALA A 254 19.33 -2.59 3.57
C ALA A 254 20.09 -1.30 3.19
N VAL A 255 19.37 -0.20 3.09
CA VAL A 255 19.92 1.08 2.59
C VAL A 255 20.54 1.95 3.69
N ASP A 256 20.40 1.53 4.95
CA ASP A 256 21.08 2.07 6.12
C ASP A 256 21.63 0.94 7.03
N GLN A 257 21.68 1.17 8.34
CA GLN A 257 22.18 0.20 9.33
C GLN A 257 21.37 -1.11 9.40
N GLY A 258 20.11 -1.13 8.93
CA GLY A 258 19.28 -2.33 8.82
C GLY A 258 18.72 -2.86 10.13
N VAL A 259 19.53 -2.93 11.20
CA VAL A 259 19.10 -3.22 12.59
C VAL A 259 19.25 -1.94 13.41
N TYR A 260 18.20 -1.51 14.11
CA TYR A 260 18.16 -0.16 14.70
C TYR A 260 18.51 -0.13 16.19
N ASN A 261 18.05 -1.11 16.95
CA ASN A 261 18.16 -1.18 18.40
C ASN A 261 18.67 -2.54 18.92
N GLY A 262 19.08 -3.43 18.02
CA GLY A 262 19.72 -4.69 18.39
C GLY A 262 18.73 -5.81 18.70
N GLY A 263 17.50 -5.74 18.17
CA GLY A 263 16.49 -6.78 18.36
C GLY A 263 15.60 -6.58 19.59
N GLY A 264 14.86 -7.64 19.96
CA GLY A 264 14.00 -7.65 21.13
C GLY A 264 12.85 -6.64 21.09
N GLU A 265 12.41 -6.17 22.28
CA GLU A 265 11.35 -5.16 22.40
C GLU A 265 11.77 -3.78 21.86
N ASP A 266 13.07 -3.45 21.95
CA ASP A 266 13.58 -2.13 21.58
C ASP A 266 13.70 -1.97 20.05
N GLU A 267 13.87 -3.06 19.29
CA GLU A 267 13.72 -3.06 17.83
C GLU A 267 12.26 -2.84 17.39
N GLY A 268 11.31 -3.01 18.30
CA GLY A 268 9.88 -3.00 18.01
C GLY A 268 9.36 -4.37 17.56
N PRO A 269 8.06 -4.64 17.77
CA PRO A 269 7.43 -5.88 17.33
C PRO A 269 7.47 -6.05 15.81
N PHE A 270 7.56 -7.30 15.34
CA PHE A 270 7.23 -7.69 13.98
C PHE A 270 5.73 -7.57 13.69
N ILE A 271 4.90 -7.94 14.67
CA ILE A 271 3.43 -7.85 14.58
C ILE A 271 2.89 -7.03 15.73
N ALA A 272 2.09 -6.02 15.42
CA ALA A 272 1.41 -5.18 16.40
C ALA A 272 -0.10 -5.12 16.15
N ILE A 273 -0.85 -4.71 17.16
CA ILE A 273 -2.28 -4.40 17.10
C ILE A 273 -2.55 -3.02 17.66
N SER A 274 -3.64 -2.40 17.24
CA SER A 274 -4.08 -1.08 17.67
C SER A 274 -5.60 -0.97 17.82
N LYS A 275 -6.04 -0.02 18.64
CA LYS A 275 -7.41 0.51 18.65
C LYS A 275 -7.46 1.92 18.06
N ALA A 276 -8.47 2.13 17.22
CA ALA A 276 -8.88 3.45 16.73
C ALA A 276 -10.39 3.57 16.89
N GLY A 277 -10.84 4.36 17.87
CA GLY A 277 -12.25 4.44 18.24
C GLY A 277 -12.82 3.05 18.59
N LYS A 278 -13.91 2.66 17.94
CA LYS A 278 -14.55 1.36 18.15
C LYS A 278 -13.87 0.22 17.40
N GLY A 279 -13.22 0.52 16.27
CA GLY A 279 -12.54 -0.48 15.45
C GLY A 279 -11.14 -0.79 15.94
N LYS A 280 -10.38 -1.45 15.09
CA LYS A 280 -9.04 -1.96 15.42
C LYS A 280 -8.21 -2.18 14.17
N ALA A 281 -6.91 -2.32 14.36
CA ALA A 281 -6.01 -2.68 13.28
C ALA A 281 -4.94 -3.66 13.73
N ALA A 282 -4.40 -4.40 12.78
CA ALA A 282 -3.20 -5.20 12.94
C ALA A 282 -2.16 -4.80 11.89
N PHE A 283 -0.89 -4.96 12.25
CA PHE A 283 0.26 -4.49 11.47
C PHE A 283 1.27 -5.62 11.39
N ILE A 284 1.68 -5.99 10.18
CA ILE A 284 2.69 -7.03 9.93
C ILE A 284 3.81 -6.39 9.12
N GLY A 285 5.05 -6.49 9.60
CA GLY A 285 6.20 -5.82 8.99
C GLY A 285 6.77 -6.47 7.72
N ASP A 286 6.19 -7.59 7.26
CA ASP A 286 6.63 -8.36 6.10
C ASP A 286 5.46 -9.17 5.52
N SER A 287 5.35 -9.23 4.20
CA SER A 287 4.36 -10.06 3.52
C SER A 287 4.77 -11.53 3.43
N SER A 288 6.04 -11.86 3.69
CA SER A 288 6.60 -13.22 3.59
C SER A 288 5.90 -14.26 4.47
N ILE A 289 5.07 -13.87 5.44
CA ILE A 289 4.31 -14.83 6.26
C ILE A 289 2.92 -15.14 5.70
N ILE A 290 2.46 -14.35 4.73
CA ILE A 290 1.11 -14.40 4.16
C ILE A 290 1.14 -14.97 2.74
N GLU A 291 2.18 -14.65 1.97
CA GLU A 291 2.25 -15.02 0.57
C GLU A 291 2.44 -16.53 0.32
N ASP A 292 2.08 -16.95 -0.89
CA ASP A 292 2.30 -18.26 -1.46
C ASP A 292 2.96 -18.16 -2.86
N ALA A 293 3.47 -19.28 -3.37
CA ALA A 293 4.14 -19.36 -4.67
C ALA A 293 3.18 -19.44 -5.88
N THR A 294 2.06 -18.68 -5.87
CA THR A 294 1.06 -18.69 -6.96
C THR A 294 0.82 -17.30 -7.58
N PRO A 295 1.85 -16.59 -8.06
CA PRO A 295 1.64 -15.32 -8.73
C PRO A 295 0.74 -15.51 -9.96
N LYS A 296 -0.21 -14.60 -10.14
CA LYS A 296 -1.22 -14.62 -11.19
C LYS A 296 -0.86 -13.72 -12.36
N TYR A 297 -0.26 -12.57 -12.08
CA TYR A 297 0.10 -11.56 -13.07
C TYR A 297 1.61 -11.53 -13.31
N VAL A 298 2.01 -11.04 -14.47
CA VAL A 298 3.41 -10.71 -14.75
C VAL A 298 3.76 -9.32 -14.24
N ARG A 299 5.05 -9.01 -14.12
CA ARG A 299 5.51 -7.67 -13.74
C ARG A 299 5.05 -6.61 -14.75
N GLU A 300 4.54 -5.48 -14.25
CA GLU A 300 4.07 -4.37 -15.10
C GLU A 300 5.17 -3.66 -15.90
N ASP A 301 6.41 -3.63 -15.39
CA ASP A 301 7.52 -2.91 -15.99
C ASP A 301 8.15 -3.63 -17.20
N ASN A 302 8.10 -4.97 -17.21
CA ASN A 302 8.86 -5.76 -18.18
C ASN A 302 8.20 -7.08 -18.62
N GLY A 303 7.04 -7.44 -18.05
CA GLY A 303 6.28 -8.63 -18.44
C GLY A 303 6.89 -9.97 -18.03
N ARG A 304 7.92 -9.99 -17.18
CA ARG A 304 8.48 -11.24 -16.64
C ARG A 304 7.52 -11.84 -15.63
N GLU A 305 7.55 -13.17 -15.55
CA GLU A 305 6.91 -13.91 -14.46
C GLU A 305 7.47 -13.45 -13.11
N LYS A 306 6.61 -13.40 -12.10
CA LYS A 306 6.96 -13.02 -10.74
C LYS A 306 7.42 -14.25 -9.97
N THR A 307 8.26 -14.04 -8.96
CA THR A 307 8.65 -15.07 -7.99
C THR A 307 8.22 -14.63 -6.61
N THR A 308 7.25 -15.32 -6.04
CA THR A 308 6.73 -15.11 -4.69
C THR A 308 7.14 -16.25 -3.76
N TYR A 309 7.03 -16.03 -2.46
CA TYR A 309 7.50 -16.94 -1.41
C TYR A 309 6.35 -17.83 -0.91
N ASP A 310 6.58 -19.13 -0.65
CA ASP A 310 5.56 -20.04 -0.06
C ASP A 310 5.52 -19.94 1.47
N GLY A 311 5.24 -18.74 1.95
CA GLY A 311 5.35 -18.34 3.35
C GLY A 311 4.19 -18.77 4.24
N PHE A 312 2.97 -18.81 3.70
CA PHE A 312 1.76 -19.07 4.48
C PHE A 312 1.79 -20.41 5.24
N LYS A 313 2.43 -21.43 4.66
CA LYS A 313 2.54 -22.77 5.24
C LYS A 313 3.74 -22.95 6.17
N GLU A 314 4.58 -21.94 6.30
CA GLU A 314 5.77 -22.04 7.12
C GLU A 314 5.44 -21.89 8.60
N SER A 315 6.20 -22.61 9.42
CA SER A 315 6.14 -22.51 10.88
C SER A 315 4.69 -22.56 11.39
N ASP A 316 4.23 -21.56 12.15
CA ASP A 316 2.85 -21.45 12.61
C ASP A 316 2.11 -20.26 11.95
N HIS A 317 2.49 -19.86 10.72
CA HIS A 317 1.96 -18.66 10.05
C HIS A 317 0.46 -18.73 9.78
N GLU A 318 -0.03 -19.81 9.15
CA GLU A 318 -1.47 -20.05 8.98
C GLU A 318 -2.21 -19.90 10.32
N LYS A 319 -1.68 -20.49 11.39
CA LYS A 319 -2.32 -20.44 12.71
C LYS A 319 -2.44 -19.01 13.23
N LEU A 320 -1.35 -18.25 13.15
CA LEU A 320 -1.30 -16.85 13.58
C LEU A 320 -2.23 -15.97 12.77
N LEU A 321 -2.17 -16.05 11.44
CA LEU A 321 -2.99 -15.23 10.53
C LEU A 321 -4.48 -15.53 10.70
N MET A 322 -4.85 -16.80 10.88
CA MET A 322 -6.24 -17.18 11.10
C MET A 322 -6.76 -16.76 12.49
N ASN A 323 -5.90 -16.78 13.52
CA ASN A 323 -6.26 -16.21 14.82
C ASN A 323 -6.42 -14.67 14.72
N LEU A 324 -5.55 -14.00 13.97
CA LEU A 324 -5.58 -12.56 13.76
C LEU A 324 -6.83 -12.12 12.98
N ALA A 325 -7.16 -12.80 11.88
CA ALA A 325 -8.38 -12.54 11.10
C ALA A 325 -9.65 -12.75 11.95
N LYS A 326 -9.67 -13.80 12.77
CA LYS A 326 -10.77 -14.03 13.73
C LYS A 326 -10.89 -12.89 14.73
N TRP A 327 -9.78 -12.42 15.29
CA TRP A 327 -9.81 -11.30 16.20
C TRP A 327 -10.29 -10.03 15.49
N LEU A 328 -9.75 -9.69 14.32
CA LEU A 328 -10.13 -8.51 13.55
C LEU A 328 -11.62 -8.49 13.21
N THR A 329 -12.21 -9.63 12.86
CA THR A 329 -13.64 -9.72 12.50
C THR A 329 -14.59 -9.94 13.68
N THR A 330 -14.06 -10.11 14.90
CA THR A 330 -14.88 -10.16 16.11
C THR A 330 -15.08 -8.74 16.65
N GLN A 331 -16.32 -8.25 16.67
CA GLN A 331 -16.64 -6.94 17.24
C GLN A 331 -16.51 -6.96 18.77
N GLU A 332 -15.97 -5.88 19.33
CA GLU A 332 -15.66 -5.76 20.76
C GLU A 332 -15.94 -4.32 21.24
N ASP A 333 -16.37 -4.15 22.49
CA ASP A 333 -16.83 -2.85 23.01
C ASP A 333 -15.71 -1.97 23.61
N TYR A 334 -14.51 -2.51 23.82
CA TYR A 334 -13.40 -1.73 24.34
C TYR A 334 -12.81 -0.82 23.24
N THR A 335 -12.25 0.31 23.65
CA THR A 335 -11.71 1.35 22.75
C THR A 335 -10.23 1.63 22.97
N THR A 336 -9.64 0.99 23.98
CA THR A 336 -8.22 1.09 24.35
C THR A 336 -7.76 -0.28 24.87
N PHE A 337 -6.46 -0.53 24.84
CA PHE A 337 -5.87 -1.70 25.49
C PHE A 337 -5.51 -1.36 26.94
N GLU A 338 -6.50 -1.20 27.82
CA GLU A 338 -6.20 -0.95 29.24
C GLU A 338 -5.50 -2.17 29.88
N HIS A 339 -4.49 -1.90 30.71
CA HIS A 339 -3.75 -2.86 31.55
C HIS A 339 -2.61 -3.69 30.91
N ASN A 340 -2.00 -3.22 29.83
CA ASN A 340 -0.86 -3.92 29.24
C ASN A 340 0.46 -3.19 29.54
N ASP A 341 1.52 -3.94 29.86
CA ASP A 341 2.91 -3.45 30.06
C ASP A 341 3.56 -2.99 28.73
N ASN A 342 2.78 -2.31 27.90
CA ASN A 342 3.19 -1.83 26.59
C ASN A 342 4.16 -0.66 26.76
N LYS A 343 5.27 -0.73 26.03
CA LYS A 343 6.28 0.32 26.02
C LYS A 343 6.30 0.98 24.66
N LYS A 344 6.59 2.28 24.68
CA LYS A 344 6.92 3.01 23.46
C LYS A 344 8.24 2.48 22.92
N THR A 345 8.30 2.19 21.62
CA THR A 345 9.54 1.76 20.96
C THR A 345 10.56 2.91 20.98
N PRO A 346 11.82 2.68 21.37
CA PRO A 346 12.87 3.68 21.23
C PRO A 346 13.13 3.99 19.75
N LEU A 347 12.97 5.26 19.35
CA LEU A 347 13.16 5.70 17.97
C LEU A 347 14.49 6.43 17.80
N LEU A 348 15.12 6.21 16.65
CA LEU A 348 16.22 7.02 16.15
C LEU A 348 15.67 8.36 15.65
N LYS A 349 16.50 9.40 15.68
CA LYS A 349 16.12 10.73 15.19
C LYS A 349 15.66 10.72 13.72
N MET A 350 16.25 9.85 12.89
CA MET A 350 15.90 9.72 11.47
C MET A 350 14.52 9.09 11.22
N GLU A 351 13.87 8.55 12.26
CA GLU A 351 12.54 7.97 12.16
C GLU A 351 11.44 8.99 12.47
N GLU A 352 11.81 10.20 12.92
CA GLU A 352 10.88 11.31 13.04
C GLU A 352 10.58 11.87 11.64
N PRO A 353 9.31 12.00 11.19
CA PRO A 353 8.98 12.34 9.81
C PRO A 353 9.72 13.59 9.28
N ALA A 354 9.70 14.68 10.05
CA ALA A 354 10.34 15.95 9.70
C ALA A 354 11.88 15.91 9.71
N HIS A 355 12.49 14.95 10.40
CA HIS A 355 13.95 14.76 10.45
C HIS A 355 14.43 13.53 9.67
N SER A 356 13.51 12.84 9.01
CA SER A 356 13.83 11.70 8.19
C SER A 356 14.72 12.13 7.02
N THR A 357 15.60 11.23 6.61
CA THR A 357 16.57 11.47 5.54
C THR A 357 16.52 10.35 4.54
N GLU A 358 16.70 10.69 3.28
CA GLU A 358 16.91 9.77 2.15
C GLU A 358 18.38 9.28 2.21
N PRO A 359 18.69 8.05 2.69
CA PRO A 359 20.07 7.63 2.94
C PRO A 359 20.85 7.35 1.65
N LYS A 360 20.13 6.98 0.59
CA LYS A 360 20.62 6.69 -0.75
C LYS A 360 19.64 7.31 -1.75
N LYS A 361 20.12 7.63 -2.95
CA LYS A 361 19.30 8.28 -3.97
C LYS A 361 18.20 7.35 -4.51
N GLU A 362 16.97 7.86 -4.54
CA GLU A 362 15.79 7.17 -5.10
C GLU A 362 15.46 7.61 -6.55
N PRO A 363 14.78 6.77 -7.36
CA PRO A 363 14.36 5.40 -7.05
C PRO A 363 15.56 4.44 -7.03
N TRP A 364 15.42 3.32 -6.30
CA TRP A 364 16.49 2.33 -6.11
C TRP A 364 16.91 1.62 -7.41
N ALA A 365 15.98 1.51 -8.35
CA ALA A 365 16.18 1.05 -9.71
C ALA A 365 15.56 2.05 -10.69
N ASN A 366 16.14 2.17 -11.89
CA ASN A 366 15.55 3.00 -12.94
C ASN A 366 14.47 2.20 -13.69
N PRO A 367 13.29 2.80 -13.93
CA PRO A 367 12.28 2.25 -14.83
C PRO A 367 12.87 1.80 -16.17
N GLY A 368 12.42 0.63 -16.64
CA GLY A 368 12.71 0.17 -18.00
C GLY A 368 12.24 1.17 -19.06
N ALA A 369 12.86 1.15 -20.24
CA ALA A 369 12.51 2.08 -21.30
C ALA A 369 11.04 1.93 -21.73
N GLY A 370 10.25 3.00 -21.54
CA GLY A 370 8.84 3.05 -21.93
C GLY A 370 7.85 2.70 -20.82
N TYR A 371 8.30 2.19 -19.67
CA TYR A 371 7.47 1.98 -18.50
C TYR A 371 7.29 3.26 -17.71
N LEU A 372 6.03 3.59 -17.38
CA LEU A 372 5.63 4.71 -16.54
C LEU A 372 4.69 4.17 -15.46
N TRP A 373 5.15 4.12 -14.21
CA TRP A 373 4.37 3.58 -13.07
C TRP A 373 2.99 4.25 -12.89
N TYR A 374 2.83 5.48 -13.36
CA TYR A 374 1.61 6.27 -13.26
C TYR A 374 0.71 6.20 -14.51
N ASP A 375 1.07 5.42 -15.54
CA ASP A 375 0.28 5.23 -16.77
C ASP A 375 0.18 3.76 -17.15
N ARG A 376 -0.98 3.15 -16.84
CA ARG A 376 -1.27 1.73 -17.09
C ARG A 376 -1.24 1.35 -18.58
N ASN A 377 -1.30 2.30 -19.52
CA ASN A 377 -1.12 1.99 -20.95
C ASN A 377 0.32 1.61 -21.32
N THR A 378 1.26 1.85 -20.40
CA THR A 378 2.66 1.45 -20.55
C THR A 378 2.96 0.08 -19.95
N PHE A 379 2.00 -0.50 -19.23
CA PHE A 379 2.20 -1.75 -18.52
C PHE A 379 2.28 -2.92 -19.49
N ALA A 380 3.10 -3.91 -19.15
CA ALA A 380 3.27 -5.11 -19.96
C ALA A 380 1.96 -5.92 -20.06
N GLU A 381 1.72 -6.54 -21.22
CA GLU A 381 0.58 -7.44 -21.42
C GLU A 381 0.60 -8.58 -20.39
N GLY A 382 -0.54 -8.85 -19.76
CA GLY A 382 -0.68 -9.86 -18.70
C GLY A 382 -0.41 -9.34 -17.28
N SER A 383 0.07 -8.10 -17.12
CA SER A 383 0.13 -7.46 -15.80
C SER A 383 -1.23 -6.91 -15.39
N TYR A 384 -1.41 -6.67 -14.08
CA TYR A 384 -2.70 -6.22 -13.55
C TYR A 384 -3.03 -4.80 -14.01
N GLY A 385 -4.23 -4.61 -14.54
CA GLY A 385 -4.67 -3.31 -15.05
C GLY A 385 -3.98 -2.84 -16.33
N ALA A 386 -3.12 -3.67 -16.96
CA ALA A 386 -2.70 -3.41 -18.33
C ALA A 386 -3.94 -3.34 -19.22
N SER A 387 -4.03 -2.28 -20.04
CA SER A 387 -5.09 -2.20 -21.04
C SER A 387 -5.01 -3.47 -21.90
N GLN A 388 -6.09 -4.26 -21.96
CA GLN A 388 -6.15 -5.30 -22.97
C GLN A 388 -6.01 -4.59 -24.31
N GLN A 389 -4.86 -4.75 -24.98
CA GLN A 389 -4.85 -4.62 -26.42
C GLN A 389 -5.73 -5.76 -26.91
N GLU A 390 -7.03 -5.50 -27.02
CA GLU A 390 -7.91 -6.36 -27.79
C GLU A 390 -7.20 -6.57 -29.12
N ARG A 391 -6.77 -7.82 -29.37
CA ARG A 391 -6.53 -8.33 -30.73
C ARG A 391 -7.87 -8.41 -31.46
N ALA A 392 -8.60 -7.31 -31.53
CA ALA A 392 -9.48 -7.08 -32.63
C ALA A 392 -8.58 -6.75 -33.82
N ASN A 393 -8.79 -7.43 -34.94
CA ASN A 393 -8.45 -6.94 -36.27
C ASN A 393 -9.20 -5.62 -36.56
N SER A 394 -9.04 -4.62 -35.70
CA SER A 394 -9.40 -3.26 -35.95
C SER A 394 -8.13 -2.57 -36.41
N THR A 395 -8.15 -2.11 -37.64
CA THR A 395 -7.48 -0.88 -38.03
C THR A 395 -7.95 0.23 -37.07
N SER A 396 -7.43 0.23 -35.84
CA SER A 396 -7.61 1.31 -34.88
C SER A 396 -6.65 2.41 -35.27
N SER A 397 -7.13 3.32 -36.11
CA SER A 397 -6.47 4.61 -36.29
C SER A 397 -6.52 5.34 -34.94
N ASN A 398 -5.44 5.26 -34.15
CA ASN A 398 -5.17 6.31 -33.18
C ASN A 398 -5.23 7.62 -33.97
N ASN A 399 -6.19 8.49 -33.67
CA ASN A 399 -6.32 9.76 -34.36
C ASN A 399 -5.22 10.71 -33.88
N ILE A 400 -3.99 10.45 -34.31
CA ILE A 400 -2.81 11.26 -34.03
C ILE A 400 -2.75 12.37 -35.07
N GLN A 401 -3.00 13.61 -34.64
CA GLN A 401 -2.84 14.77 -35.50
C GLN A 401 -1.50 15.46 -35.21
N ILE A 402 -0.65 15.54 -36.24
CA ILE A 402 0.63 16.26 -36.17
C ILE A 402 0.42 17.66 -36.76
N LEU A 403 0.42 18.67 -35.90
CA LEU A 403 0.37 20.08 -36.28
C LEU A 403 1.80 20.61 -36.35
N SER A 404 2.24 20.96 -37.55
CA SER A 404 3.59 21.43 -37.84
C SER A 404 3.52 22.46 -38.96
N PRO A 405 4.53 23.31 -39.12
CA PRO A 405 4.75 24.03 -40.37
C PRO A 405 4.78 23.08 -41.57
N SER A 406 4.36 23.58 -42.73
CA SER A 406 4.44 22.85 -44.00
C SER A 406 5.84 22.85 -44.61
N VAL A 407 6.65 23.85 -44.24
CA VAL A 407 8.04 24.04 -44.66
C VAL A 407 8.87 24.50 -43.46
N ALA A 408 10.16 24.17 -43.43
CA ALA A 408 11.11 24.67 -42.43
C ALA A 408 12.49 24.87 -43.07
N ALA A 409 13.27 25.82 -42.60
CA ALA A 409 14.66 26.00 -43.03
C ALA A 409 15.66 25.33 -42.07
N PRO A 410 16.82 24.84 -42.56
CA PRO A 410 17.92 24.46 -41.68
C PRO A 410 18.27 25.61 -40.74
N LYS A 411 18.55 25.30 -39.46
CA LYS A 411 18.80 26.27 -38.40
C LYS A 411 17.57 27.11 -37.97
N GLU A 412 16.37 26.82 -38.45
CA GLU A 412 15.14 27.46 -37.97
C GLU A 412 14.59 26.76 -36.72
N ASN A 413 14.01 27.55 -35.81
CA ASN A 413 13.26 27.02 -34.68
C ASN A 413 11.88 26.55 -35.17
N ILE A 414 11.48 25.35 -34.75
CA ILE A 414 10.22 24.75 -35.11
C ILE A 414 9.42 24.39 -33.86
N GLN A 415 8.11 24.60 -33.93
CA GLN A 415 7.15 24.05 -32.96
C GLN A 415 6.28 23.00 -33.65
N ILE A 416 6.24 21.82 -33.05
CA ILE A 416 5.36 20.72 -33.46
C ILE A 416 4.37 20.48 -32.32
N LYS A 417 3.08 20.39 -32.63
CA LYS A 417 2.06 19.92 -31.69
C LYS A 417 1.55 18.55 -32.11
N VAL A 418 1.30 17.69 -31.15
CA VAL A 418 0.68 16.39 -31.39
C VAL A 418 -0.59 16.30 -30.56
N ARG A 419 -1.72 16.03 -31.20
CA ARG A 419 -3.01 15.79 -30.55
C ARG A 419 -3.38 14.32 -30.62
N THR A 420 -3.88 13.80 -29.51
CA THR A 420 -4.32 12.41 -29.39
C THR A 420 -5.60 12.31 -28.57
N ASP A 421 -6.44 11.33 -28.90
CA ASP A 421 -7.73 11.07 -28.26
C ASP A 421 -7.62 10.14 -27.03
N LYS A 422 -6.57 9.31 -26.96
CA LYS A 422 -6.41 8.29 -25.90
C LYS A 422 -5.05 8.29 -25.22
N ALA A 423 -3.97 8.24 -26.01
CA ALA A 423 -2.62 8.01 -25.48
C ALA A 423 -1.68 9.15 -25.81
N VAL A 424 -0.88 9.58 -24.84
CA VAL A 424 0.05 10.70 -25.01
C VAL A 424 1.33 10.20 -25.69
N PRO A 425 1.81 10.85 -26.77
CA PRO A 425 3.06 10.45 -27.40
C PRO A 425 4.25 10.59 -26.44
N THR A 426 5.12 9.59 -26.39
CA THR A 426 6.26 9.61 -25.48
C THR A 426 7.44 10.40 -26.05
N LYS A 427 7.60 10.45 -27.39
CA LYS A 427 8.69 11.17 -28.08
C LYS A 427 8.31 11.58 -29.51
N ILE A 428 9.08 12.52 -30.08
CA ILE A 428 9.15 12.73 -31.53
C ILE A 428 10.58 12.65 -32.04
N ALA A 429 10.74 12.37 -33.33
CA ALA A 429 11.99 12.53 -34.07
C ALA A 429 11.72 13.26 -35.39
N ILE A 430 12.73 13.97 -35.89
CA ILE A 430 12.73 14.50 -37.26
C ILE A 430 13.88 13.84 -37.99
N VAL A 431 13.58 13.12 -39.08
CA VAL A 431 14.56 12.31 -39.79
C VAL A 431 14.58 12.63 -41.29
N MET A 432 15.74 12.43 -41.91
CA MET A 432 15.90 12.39 -43.36
C MET A 432 15.45 11.04 -43.92
N LYS A 433 15.37 10.92 -45.26
CA LYS A 433 14.97 9.68 -45.96
C LYS A 433 15.85 8.46 -45.63
N ASN A 434 17.11 8.69 -45.25
CA ASN A 434 18.05 7.64 -44.80
C ASN A 434 17.92 7.31 -43.31
N ASN A 435 16.86 7.78 -42.63
CA ASN A 435 16.62 7.68 -41.19
C ASN A 435 17.66 8.38 -40.29
N GLN A 436 18.52 9.24 -40.83
CA GLN A 436 19.40 10.07 -40.00
C GLN A 436 18.57 11.13 -39.26
N HIS A 437 18.77 11.24 -37.95
CA HIS A 437 18.11 12.23 -37.11
C HIS A 437 18.67 13.62 -37.38
N VAL A 438 17.78 14.59 -37.55
CA VAL A 438 18.09 16.01 -37.83
C VAL A 438 17.29 16.98 -36.97
N GLY A 439 16.44 16.48 -36.06
CA GLY A 439 15.73 17.30 -35.07
C GLY A 439 16.58 17.52 -33.81
N LEU A 440 16.90 18.77 -33.50
CA LEU A 440 17.55 19.16 -32.25
C LEU A 440 16.48 19.62 -31.26
N PHE A 441 16.34 18.88 -30.16
CA PHE A 441 15.38 19.21 -29.12
C PHE A 441 16.12 19.54 -27.81
N ASN A 442 15.60 20.50 -27.05
CA ASN A 442 16.07 20.82 -25.69
C ASN A 442 17.59 21.10 -25.59
N GLY A 443 18.18 21.72 -26.62
CA GLY A 443 19.60 22.07 -26.66
C GLY A 443 20.57 20.90 -26.87
N ARG A 444 20.06 19.71 -27.24
CA ARG A 444 20.86 18.50 -27.47
C ARG A 444 21.20 18.31 -28.97
N PRO A 445 22.21 17.47 -29.30
CA PRO A 445 22.47 17.01 -30.67
C PRO A 445 21.25 16.36 -31.31
N PRO A 446 21.23 16.18 -32.65
CA PRO A 446 20.11 15.55 -33.34
C PRO A 446 19.71 14.21 -32.73
N GLY A 447 18.43 14.03 -32.42
CA GLY A 447 17.95 12.89 -31.65
C GLY A 447 16.44 12.88 -31.44
N GLU A 448 15.97 11.95 -30.62
CA GLU A 448 14.57 11.94 -30.15
C GLU A 448 14.36 13.03 -29.08
N SER A 449 13.18 13.63 -29.05
CA SER A 449 12.77 14.56 -28.00
C SER A 449 12.30 13.81 -26.74
N ASN A 450 12.43 14.43 -25.57
CA ASN A 450 11.60 14.06 -24.41
C ASN A 450 10.23 14.76 -24.52
N ALA A 451 9.13 14.07 -24.22
CA ALA A 451 7.81 14.69 -24.15
C ALA A 451 7.78 15.79 -23.09
N TYR A 452 7.20 16.94 -23.45
CA TYR A 452 6.74 17.95 -22.49
C TYR A 452 5.34 17.59 -22.00
N THR A 453 4.95 18.11 -20.82
CA THR A 453 3.65 17.82 -20.19
C THR A 453 2.49 17.99 -21.17
N PRO A 454 1.71 16.93 -21.45
CA PRO A 454 0.49 17.04 -22.25
C PRO A 454 -0.51 17.95 -21.55
N LYS A 455 -1.09 18.90 -22.29
CA LYS A 455 -2.30 19.60 -21.82
C LYS A 455 -3.52 18.76 -22.15
N HIS A 456 -4.34 18.48 -21.16
CA HIS A 456 -5.64 17.86 -21.37
C HIS A 456 -6.68 18.93 -21.75
N TYR A 457 -7.40 18.68 -22.83
CA TYR A 457 -8.59 19.41 -23.24
C TYR A 457 -9.75 18.41 -23.30
N ASP A 458 -11.00 18.86 -23.15
CA ASP A 458 -12.20 18.02 -22.98
C ASP A 458 -12.34 16.80 -23.92
N GLN A 459 -11.70 16.81 -25.10
CA GLN A 459 -11.78 15.75 -26.11
C GLN A 459 -10.42 15.21 -26.59
N TYR A 460 -9.28 15.76 -26.13
CA TYR A 460 -7.95 15.35 -26.59
C TYR A 460 -6.83 15.80 -25.65
N TYR A 461 -5.71 15.08 -25.70
CA TYR A 461 -4.44 15.49 -25.13
C TYR A 461 -3.60 16.22 -26.20
N GLU A 462 -2.86 17.26 -25.80
CA GLU A 462 -1.98 18.01 -26.69
C GLU A 462 -0.58 18.13 -26.10
N CYS A 463 0.42 17.66 -26.85
CA CYS A 463 1.83 17.84 -26.54
C CYS A 463 2.47 18.88 -27.45
N TYR A 464 3.46 19.60 -26.92
CA TYR A 464 4.24 20.58 -27.65
C TYR A 464 5.71 20.17 -27.67
N PHE A 465 6.33 20.28 -28.84
CA PHE A 465 7.75 19.99 -29.03
C PHE A 465 8.38 21.20 -29.71
N ASN A 466 9.25 21.88 -28.98
CA ASN A 466 10.05 22.98 -29.50
C ASN A 466 11.44 22.45 -29.83
N GLY A 467 11.90 22.69 -31.05
CA GLY A 467 13.20 22.23 -31.52
C GLY A 467 13.77 23.11 -32.62
N ARG A 468 14.84 22.62 -33.22
CA ARG A 468 15.53 23.26 -34.34
C ARG A 468 15.91 22.21 -35.38
N ILE A 469 15.90 22.57 -36.65
CA ILE A 469 16.39 21.69 -37.73
C ILE A 469 17.92 21.79 -37.85
N ALA A 470 18.60 20.65 -37.95
CA ALA A 470 20.05 20.57 -38.09
C ALA A 470 20.54 21.25 -39.38
N ARG A 471 21.80 21.71 -39.39
CA ARG A 471 22.38 22.40 -40.56
C ARG A 471 22.60 21.45 -41.74
N GLU A 472 22.77 20.17 -41.45
CA GLU A 472 23.01 19.07 -42.38
C GLU A 472 21.72 18.46 -42.94
N ALA A 473 20.55 18.97 -42.53
CA ALA A 473 19.28 18.50 -43.05
C ALA A 473 19.16 18.84 -44.55
N GLU A 474 18.82 17.85 -45.35
CA GLU A 474 18.60 18.00 -46.79
C GLU A 474 17.40 17.19 -47.28
N GLY A 475 16.85 17.62 -48.41
CA GLY A 475 15.71 16.96 -49.04
C GLY A 475 14.42 17.03 -48.21
N GLN A 476 13.60 15.98 -48.33
CA GLN A 476 12.34 15.87 -47.61
C GLN A 476 12.55 15.22 -46.24
N LEU A 477 12.02 15.86 -45.20
CA LEU A 477 12.08 15.35 -43.83
C LEU A 477 10.78 14.65 -43.44
N THR A 478 10.89 13.77 -42.46
CA THR A 478 9.75 13.09 -41.83
C THR A 478 9.74 13.38 -40.34
N ILE A 479 8.64 13.93 -39.85
CA ILE A 479 8.32 13.97 -38.42
C ILE A 479 7.77 12.59 -38.06
N GLN A 480 8.37 11.93 -37.08
CA GLN A 480 7.94 10.65 -36.54
C GLN A 480 7.44 10.85 -35.13
N VAL A 481 6.20 10.44 -34.87
CA VAL A 481 5.65 10.32 -33.52
C VAL A 481 5.96 8.92 -33.03
N ILE A 482 6.63 8.82 -31.89
CA ILE A 482 7.11 7.58 -31.32
C ILE A 482 6.38 7.33 -30.01
N GLN A 483 5.81 6.14 -29.90
CA GLN A 483 5.14 5.65 -28.70
C GLN A 483 5.57 4.20 -28.48
N ASN A 484 5.98 3.85 -27.26
CA ASN A 484 6.47 2.51 -26.92
C ASN A 484 7.54 1.99 -27.89
N ASN A 485 8.50 2.87 -28.26
CA ASN A 485 9.57 2.62 -29.24
C ASN A 485 9.11 2.21 -30.65
N LYS A 486 7.83 2.45 -31.00
CA LYS A 486 7.28 2.26 -32.35
C LYS A 486 6.84 3.59 -32.94
N ILE A 487 7.05 3.75 -34.24
CA ILE A 487 6.53 4.90 -34.98
C ILE A 487 5.02 4.69 -35.16
N THR A 488 4.22 5.54 -34.53
CA THR A 488 2.75 5.42 -34.54
C THR A 488 2.07 6.40 -35.49
N ALA A 489 2.73 7.51 -35.82
CA ALA A 489 2.30 8.42 -36.86
C ALA A 489 3.50 9.12 -37.51
N THR A 490 3.32 9.57 -38.75
CA THR A 490 4.32 10.37 -39.46
C THR A 490 3.69 11.53 -40.18
N LYS A 491 4.47 12.60 -40.40
CA LYS A 491 4.08 13.71 -41.26
C LYS A 491 5.29 14.24 -42.00
N THR A 492 5.11 14.48 -43.29
CA THR A 492 6.13 15.10 -44.13
C THR A 492 6.38 16.55 -43.73
N LEU A 493 7.65 16.95 -43.70
CA LEU A 493 8.10 18.32 -43.54
C LEU A 493 9.08 18.64 -44.68
N ASN A 494 8.74 19.61 -45.51
CA ASN A 494 9.62 20.02 -46.62
C ASN A 494 10.65 21.04 -46.13
N LEU A 495 11.86 21.01 -46.69
CA LEU A 495 12.82 22.08 -46.48
C LEU A 495 12.59 23.20 -47.50
N GLU A 496 12.83 24.46 -47.07
CA GLU A 496 12.85 25.63 -47.97
C GLU A 496 13.97 25.57 -49.00
#